data_AF-A0A1B6EMX9-F1
#
_entry.id   AF-A0A1B6EMX9-F1
#
_cell.length_a   1.000
_cell.length_b   1.000
_cell.length_c   1.000
_cell.angle_alpha   90.00
_cell.angle_beta   90.00
_cell.angle_gamma   90.00
#
_symmetry.space_group_name_H-M   'P 1'
#
loop_
_entity.id
_entity.type
_entity.pdbx_description
1 polymer ?
#
loop_
_entity_poly.entity_id
_entity_poly.type
_entity_poly.pdbx_seq_one_letter_code
_entity_poly.pdbx_strand_id
1 'polypeptide(L)'
;TEGSRSKVMGFILGSVALGVLLGYPFGGFLYDFFGKTIPFLFIVFFVIVDLVLQLSFLDLKPTYESAPVQEGWLNLLTDGYIVVCACAIWLSSSAMAILEPCLPIWLMTNIKPQKWQLGTVFIPDSLGYLLGTNCFGLV
;
A
#
# COMPACT_ATOMS: atom_id res chain seq x y z
N THR A 1 -24.33 7.16 -6.63
CA THR A 1 -24.69 5.77 -6.98
C THR A 1 -23.59 4.84 -6.53
N GLU A 2 -23.92 3.70 -5.93
CA GLU A 2 -22.96 2.74 -5.35
C GLU A 2 -21.88 2.29 -6.34
N GLY A 3 -22.25 2.03 -7.60
CA GLY A 3 -21.29 1.67 -8.67
C GLY A 3 -20.28 2.76 -9.05
N SER A 4 -20.58 4.04 -8.83
CA SER A 4 -19.59 5.11 -9.03
C SER A 4 -18.54 5.12 -7.90
N ARG A 5 -18.94 4.72 -6.68
CA ARG A 5 -18.04 4.64 -5.52
C ARG A 5 -17.09 3.46 -5.64
N SER A 6 -17.57 2.28 -6.04
CA SER A 6 -16.71 1.10 -6.26
C SER A 6 -15.68 1.36 -7.36
N LYS A 7 -16.09 1.99 -8.46
CA LYS A 7 -15.17 2.37 -9.56
C LYS A 7 -14.08 3.35 -9.12
N VAL A 8 -14.42 4.35 -8.30
CA VAL A 8 -13.43 5.30 -7.75
C VAL A 8 -12.48 4.57 -6.79
N MET A 9 -12.99 3.67 -5.95
CA MET A 9 -12.16 2.87 -5.04
C MET A 9 -11.18 1.98 -5.81
N GLY A 10 -11.61 1.33 -6.88
CA GLY A 10 -10.75 0.53 -7.75
C GLY A 10 -9.61 1.35 -8.37
N PHE A 11 -9.91 2.58 -8.83
CA PHE A 11 -8.88 3.48 -9.35
C PHE A 11 -7.88 3.91 -8.26
N ILE A 12 -8.34 4.24 -7.06
CA ILE A 12 -7.48 4.62 -5.94
C ILE A 12 -6.55 3.45 -5.56
N LEU A 13 -7.10 2.25 -5.38
CA LEU A 13 -6.31 1.04 -5.07
C LEU A 13 -5.30 0.72 -6.17
N GLY A 14 -5.69 0.84 -7.44
CA GLY A 14 -4.79 0.69 -8.58
C GLY A 14 -3.66 1.73 -8.60
N SER A 15 -3.93 2.97 -8.21
CA SER A 15 -2.91 4.02 -8.09
C SER A 15 -1.90 3.73 -6.98
N VAL A 16 -2.34 3.14 -5.86
CA VAL A 16 -1.44 2.67 -4.78
C VAL A 16 -0.55 1.55 -5.29
N ALA A 17 -1.11 0.57 -6.01
CA ALA A 17 -0.34 -0.52 -6.61
C ALA A 17 0.75 -0.01 -7.56
N LEU A 18 0.41 0.97 -8.41
CA LEU A 18 1.36 1.64 -9.30
C LEU A 18 2.46 2.37 -8.53
N GLY A 19 2.13 3.05 -7.44
CA GLY A 19 3.10 3.74 -6.59
C GLY A 19 4.11 2.77 -5.99
N VAL A 20 3.66 1.64 -5.48
CA VAL A 20 4.53 0.58 -4.93
C VAL A 20 5.41 -0.04 -6.03
N LEU A 21 4.81 -0.35 -7.19
CA LEU A 21 5.51 -0.91 -8.36
C LEU A 21 6.68 -0.04 -8.82
N LEU A 22 6.47 1.28 -8.90
CA LEU A 22 7.50 2.23 -9.33
C LEU A 22 8.45 2.59 -8.18
N GLY A 23 7.97 2.60 -6.94
CA GLY A 23 8.71 3.01 -5.75
C GLY A 23 9.90 2.11 -5.45
N TYR A 24 9.72 0.78 -5.44
CA TYR A 24 10.82 -0.15 -5.17
C TYR A 24 12.00 -0.06 -6.15
N PRO A 25 11.81 -0.12 -7.48
CA PRO A 25 12.92 0.00 -8.42
C PRO A 25 13.51 1.41 -8.45
N PHE A 26 12.70 2.46 -8.35
CA PHE A 26 13.19 3.84 -8.36
C PHE A 26 14.01 4.17 -7.11
N GLY A 27 13.55 3.73 -5.92
CA GLY A 27 14.29 3.87 -4.67
C GLY A 27 15.62 3.10 -4.69
N GLY A 28 15.61 1.87 -5.23
CA GLY A 28 16.83 1.07 -5.40
C GLY A 28 17.83 1.70 -6.36
N PHE A 29 17.34 2.26 -7.48
CA PHE A 29 18.16 2.96 -8.46
C PHE A 29 18.78 4.25 -7.89
N LEU A 30 17.97 5.09 -7.25
CA LEU A 30 18.45 6.32 -6.60
C LEU A 30 19.51 6.02 -5.53
N TYR A 31 19.31 4.95 -4.76
CA TYR A 31 20.24 4.53 -3.72
C TYR A 31 21.60 4.08 -4.28
N ASP A 32 21.62 3.35 -5.40
CA ASP A 32 22.86 2.81 -5.98
C ASP A 32 23.67 3.90 -6.69
N PHE A 33 23.02 4.83 -7.40
CA PHE A 33 23.69 5.85 -8.21
C PHE A 33 24.00 7.14 -7.45
N PHE A 34 23.11 7.60 -6.58
CA PHE A 34 23.20 8.91 -5.94
C PHE A 34 23.45 8.82 -4.42
N GLY A 35 23.63 7.60 -3.91
CA GLY A 35 23.88 7.32 -2.51
C GLY A 35 22.63 7.41 -1.63
N LYS A 36 22.85 7.23 -0.32
CA LYS A 36 21.77 7.00 0.65
C LYS A 36 20.85 8.20 0.88
N THR A 37 21.33 9.42 0.72
CA THR A 37 20.60 10.64 1.12
C THR A 37 19.50 11.04 0.14
N ILE A 38 19.71 10.80 -1.15
CA ILE A 38 18.82 11.30 -2.21
C ILE A 38 17.43 10.66 -2.21
N PRO A 39 17.25 9.34 -2.01
CA PRO A 39 15.92 8.75 -1.87
C PRO A 39 15.06 9.45 -0.80
N PHE A 40 15.65 9.81 0.35
CA PHE A 40 14.93 10.52 1.41
C PHE A 40 14.51 11.93 1.01
N LEU A 41 15.37 12.66 0.29
CA LEU A 41 15.07 14.01 -0.17
C LEU A 41 13.89 13.99 -1.16
N PHE A 42 13.85 13.02 -2.06
CA PHE A 42 12.70 12.80 -2.95
C PHE A 42 11.42 12.49 -2.17
N ILE A 43 11.46 11.61 -1.17
CA ILE A 43 10.30 11.31 -0.33
C ILE A 43 9.78 12.59 0.35
N VAL A 44 10.66 13.38 0.97
CA VAL A 44 10.28 14.64 1.61
C VAL A 44 9.65 15.60 0.60
N PHE A 45 10.22 15.73 -0.59
CA PHE A 45 9.65 16.55 -1.65
C PHE A 45 8.23 16.10 -2.05
N PHE A 46 8.02 14.81 -2.29
CA PHE A 46 6.71 14.27 -2.64
C PHE A 46 5.69 14.43 -1.51
N VAL A 47 6.09 14.23 -0.26
CA VAL A 47 5.22 14.43 0.91
C VAL A 47 4.79 15.89 1.05
N ILE A 48 5.68 16.85 0.80
CA ILE A 48 5.32 18.28 0.83
C ILE A 48 4.31 18.60 -0.28
N VAL A 49 4.53 18.07 -1.49
CA VAL A 49 3.60 18.27 -2.61
C VAL A 49 2.23 17.66 -2.30
N ASP A 50 2.19 16.44 -1.77
CA ASP A 50 0.96 15.77 -1.36
C ASP A 50 0.22 16.57 -0.28
N LEU A 51 0.93 17.07 0.74
CA LEU A 51 0.35 17.89 1.80
C LEU A 51 -0.27 19.19 1.25
N VAL A 52 0.41 19.87 0.33
CA VAL A 52 -0.12 21.09 -0.31
C VAL A 52 -1.36 20.79 -1.13
N LEU A 53 -1.36 19.69 -1.88
CA LEU A 53 -2.53 19.24 -2.64
C LEU A 53 -3.70 18.89 -1.72
N GLN A 54 -3.45 18.14 -0.65
CA GLN A 54 -4.45 17.76 0.33
C GLN A 54 -5.07 18.99 1.00
N LEU A 55 -4.27 19.98 1.40
CA LEU A 55 -4.79 21.23 1.96
C LEU A 55 -5.57 22.10 0.95
N SER A 56 -5.28 21.98 -0.35
CA SER A 56 -5.94 22.78 -1.39
C SER A 56 -7.27 22.17 -1.85
N PHE A 57 -7.38 20.85 -1.86
CA PHE A 57 -8.54 20.12 -2.41
C PHE A 57 -9.46 19.50 -1.36
N LEU A 58 -8.98 19.26 -0.13
CA LEU A 58 -9.80 18.62 0.89
C LEU A 58 -10.79 19.63 1.49
N ASP A 59 -12.08 19.36 1.31
CA ASP A 59 -13.15 20.10 1.99
C ASP A 59 -13.07 19.82 3.50
N LEU A 60 -12.54 20.78 4.26
CA LEU A 60 -12.40 20.71 5.73
C LEU A 60 -13.73 20.87 6.47
N LYS A 61 -14.88 20.76 5.80
CA LYS A 61 -16.18 20.80 6.46
C LYS A 61 -16.41 19.47 7.16
N PRO A 62 -16.44 19.42 8.50
CA PRO A 62 -16.86 18.21 9.19
C PRO A 62 -18.35 18.01 8.91
N THR A 63 -18.67 17.02 8.07
CA THR A 63 -20.02 16.47 8.02
C THR A 63 -20.21 15.71 9.33
N TYR A 64 -20.76 16.39 10.33
CA TYR A 64 -21.26 15.73 11.54
C TYR A 64 -22.51 14.93 11.17
N GLU A 65 -22.33 13.75 10.59
CA GLU A 65 -23.35 12.72 10.73
C GLU A 65 -23.35 12.31 12.20
N SER A 66 -24.47 12.57 12.86
CA SER A 66 -24.74 12.07 14.20
C SER A 66 -24.88 10.54 14.09
N ALA A 67 -23.76 9.83 14.04
CA ALA A 67 -23.76 8.38 14.15
C ALA A 67 -24.37 8.04 15.51
N PRO A 68 -25.35 7.11 15.58
CA PRO A 68 -25.84 6.63 16.87
C PRO A 68 -24.66 6.09 17.67
N VAL A 69 -24.69 6.36 18.98
CA VAL A 69 -23.63 6.02 19.94
C VAL A 69 -23.18 4.58 19.72
N GLN A 70 -21.92 4.51 19.31
CA GLN A 70 -21.04 3.38 19.11
C GLN A 70 -21.35 2.20 20.05
N GLU A 71 -21.80 1.07 19.48
CA GLU A 71 -21.45 -0.21 20.10
C GLU A 71 -19.93 -0.29 20.17
N GLY A 72 -19.39 -0.61 21.35
CA GLY A 72 -17.94 -0.70 21.54
C GLY A 72 -17.35 -1.70 20.54
N TRP A 73 -16.17 -1.41 19.98
CA TRP A 73 -15.44 -2.31 19.07
C TRP A 73 -15.22 -3.72 19.64
N LEU A 74 -15.32 -3.87 20.97
CA LEU A 74 -15.33 -5.16 21.67
C LEU A 74 -16.54 -6.04 21.33
N ASN A 75 -17.71 -5.46 21.04
CA ASN A 75 -18.89 -6.22 20.60
C ASN A 75 -18.64 -6.89 19.24
N LEU A 76 -17.90 -6.23 18.34
CA LEU A 76 -17.53 -6.79 17.05
C LEU A 76 -16.59 -8.01 17.19
N LEU A 77 -15.75 -8.03 18.22
CA LEU A 77 -14.88 -9.18 18.52
C LEU A 77 -15.63 -10.36 19.16
N THR A 78 -16.88 -10.15 19.59
CA THR A 78 -17.72 -11.20 20.17
C THR A 78 -18.41 -12.02 19.08
N ASP A 79 -18.54 -11.47 17.86
CA ASP A 79 -19.08 -12.19 16.71
C ASP A 79 -18.04 -13.14 16.10
N GLY A 80 -18.36 -14.45 16.13
CA GLY A 80 -17.49 -15.50 15.60
C GLY A 80 -17.20 -15.37 14.10
N TYR A 81 -18.10 -14.81 13.30
CA TYR A 81 -17.86 -14.61 11.87
C TYR A 81 -16.83 -13.51 11.62
N ILE A 82 -16.93 -12.40 12.36
CA ILE A 82 -15.98 -11.28 12.29
C ILE A 82 -14.59 -11.75 12.70
N VAL A 83 -14.47 -12.55 13.76
CA VAL A 83 -13.19 -13.09 14.22
C VAL A 83 -12.57 -14.02 13.17
N VAL A 84 -13.35 -14.89 12.53
CA VAL A 84 -12.84 -15.77 11.47
C VAL A 84 -12.34 -14.95 10.27
N CYS A 85 -13.09 -13.96 9.83
CA CYS A 85 -12.66 -13.05 8.76
C CYS A 85 -11.38 -12.28 9.15
N ALA A 86 -11.32 -11.75 10.38
CA ALA A 86 -10.14 -11.04 10.88
C ALA A 86 -8.91 -11.94 10.94
N CYS A 87 -9.06 -13.18 11.43
CA CYS A 87 -7.97 -14.18 11.44
C CYS A 87 -7.49 -14.52 10.03
N ALA A 88 -8.41 -14.68 9.06
CA ALA A 88 -8.06 -14.95 7.67
C ALA A 88 -7.26 -13.80 7.05
N ILE A 89 -7.71 -12.55 7.25
CA ILE A 89 -7.01 -11.36 6.78
C ILE A 89 -5.64 -11.24 7.45
N TRP A 90 -5.56 -11.49 8.76
CA TRP A 90 -4.31 -11.42 9.51
C TRP A 90 -3.30 -12.47 9.04
N LEU A 91 -3.74 -13.72 8.88
CA LEU A 91 -2.90 -14.80 8.39
C LEU A 91 -2.42 -14.54 6.97
N SER A 92 -3.29 -14.02 6.08
CA SER A 92 -2.88 -13.66 4.72
C SER A 92 -1.91 -12.47 4.70
N SER A 93 -2.13 -11.46 5.53
CA SER A 93 -1.28 -10.25 5.57
C SER A 93 0.08 -10.52 6.19
N SER A 94 0.14 -11.39 7.20
CA SER A 94 1.40 -11.78 7.84
C SER A 94 2.35 -12.49 6.88
N ALA A 95 1.83 -13.31 5.94
CA ALA A 95 2.65 -13.96 4.93
C ALA A 95 3.40 -12.93 4.06
N MET A 96 2.70 -11.88 3.59
CA MET A 96 3.31 -10.80 2.83
C MET A 96 4.31 -9.98 3.67
N ALA A 97 3.95 -9.66 4.91
CA ALA A 97 4.82 -8.90 5.82
C ALA A 97 6.14 -9.61 6.15
N ILE A 98 6.16 -10.95 6.15
CA ILE A 98 7.38 -11.75 6.33
C ILE A 98 8.18 -11.83 5.02
N LEU A 99 7.50 -11.91 3.87
CA LEU A 99 8.15 -12.05 2.58
C LEU A 99 8.93 -10.78 2.19
N GLU A 100 8.41 -9.60 2.52
CA GLU A 100 9.04 -8.31 2.21
C GLU A 100 10.48 -8.15 2.78
N PRO A 101 10.78 -8.50 4.04
CA PRO A 101 12.16 -8.52 4.54
C PRO A 101 12.94 -9.79 4.17
N CYS A 102 12.31 -10.98 4.15
CA CYS A 102 13.03 -12.24 3.95
C CYS A 102 13.54 -12.41 2.52
N LEU A 103 12.77 -11.99 1.52
CA LEU A 103 13.10 -12.15 0.11
C LEU A 103 14.38 -11.37 -0.27
N PRO A 104 14.54 -10.07 0.06
CA PRO A 104 15.78 -9.34 -0.15
C PRO A 104 16.99 -9.96 0.59
N ILE A 105 16.81 -10.40 1.84
CA ILE A 105 17.88 -11.00 2.66
C ILE A 105 18.39 -12.29 2.01
N TRP A 106 17.48 -13.16 1.58
CA TRP A 106 17.82 -14.40 0.90
C TRP A 106 18.56 -14.14 -0.41
N LEU A 107 18.10 -13.14 -1.18
CA LEU A 107 18.69 -12.73 -2.46
C LEU A 107 20.13 -12.23 -2.29
N MET A 108 20.38 -11.40 -1.28
CA MET A 108 21.72 -10.92 -0.94
C MET A 108 22.67 -12.08 -0.58
N THR A 109 22.16 -13.10 0.10
CA THR A 109 22.98 -14.22 0.58
C THR A 109 23.33 -15.23 -0.53
N ASN A 110 22.35 -15.58 -1.39
CA ASN A 110 22.51 -16.63 -2.38
C ASN A 110 22.98 -16.13 -3.75
N ILE A 111 22.41 -15.01 -4.23
CA ILE A 111 22.58 -14.55 -5.61
C ILE A 111 23.59 -13.39 -5.71
N LYS A 112 23.80 -12.63 -4.62
CA LYS A 112 24.65 -11.43 -4.56
C LYS A 112 24.38 -10.43 -5.71
N PRO A 113 23.11 -10.03 -5.93
CA PRO A 113 22.76 -9.11 -7.01
C PRO A 113 23.27 -7.68 -6.75
N GLN A 114 23.27 -6.85 -7.78
CA GLN A 114 23.51 -5.41 -7.62
C GLN A 114 22.39 -4.75 -6.81
N LYS A 115 22.70 -3.67 -6.08
CA LYS A 115 21.78 -3.05 -5.12
C LYS A 115 20.49 -2.54 -5.78
N TRP A 116 20.56 -2.08 -7.04
CA TRP A 116 19.38 -1.64 -7.80
C TRP A 116 18.43 -2.80 -8.18
N GLN A 117 18.96 -4.01 -8.37
CA GLN A 117 18.18 -5.20 -8.74
C GLN A 117 17.31 -5.69 -7.57
N LEU A 118 17.68 -5.36 -6.34
CA LEU A 118 16.93 -5.76 -5.15
C LEU A 118 15.50 -5.19 -5.16
N GLY A 119 15.32 -3.96 -5.62
CA GLY A 119 13.99 -3.34 -5.74
C GLY A 119 13.13 -3.95 -6.87
N THR A 120 13.76 -4.53 -7.88
CA THR A 120 13.05 -5.13 -9.02
C THR A 120 12.36 -6.45 -8.69
N VAL A 121 12.75 -7.11 -7.60
CA VAL A 121 12.20 -8.42 -7.18
C VAL A 121 10.71 -8.32 -6.81
N PHE A 122 10.23 -7.13 -6.46
CA PHE A 122 8.83 -6.86 -6.10
C PHE A 122 7.95 -6.48 -7.30
N ILE A 123 8.50 -6.39 -8.51
CA ILE A 123 7.74 -6.10 -9.73
C ILE A 123 6.62 -7.11 -9.97
N PRO A 124 6.86 -8.44 -9.90
CA PRO A 124 5.79 -9.43 -10.11
C PRO A 124 4.68 -9.32 -9.07
N ASP A 125 5.03 -9.05 -7.82
CA ASP A 125 4.09 -8.86 -6.72
C ASP A 125 3.20 -7.63 -6.97
N SER A 126 3.81 -6.48 -7.24
CA SER A 126 3.08 -5.24 -7.49
C SER A 126 2.24 -5.30 -8.77
N LEU A 127 2.70 -6.02 -9.80
CA LEU A 127 1.92 -6.27 -11.02
C LEU A 127 0.70 -7.17 -10.73
N GLY A 128 0.87 -8.20 -9.89
CA GLY A 128 -0.23 -9.02 -9.41
C GLY A 128 -1.26 -8.21 -8.63
N TYR A 129 -0.80 -7.33 -7.74
CA TYR A 129 -1.66 -6.43 -6.99
C TYR A 129 -2.42 -5.44 -7.90
N LEU A 130 -1.74 -4.89 -8.92
CA LEU A 130 -2.35 -4.01 -9.90
C LEU A 130 -3.41 -4.72 -10.75
N LEU A 131 -3.11 -5.91 -11.25
CA LEU A 131 -4.05 -6.71 -12.03
C LEU A 131 -5.23 -7.15 -11.17
N GLY A 132 -4.99 -7.57 -9.93
CA GLY A 132 -6.04 -7.95 -8.99
C GLY A 132 -6.99 -6.80 -8.67
N THR A 133 -6.45 -5.62 -8.33
CA THR A 133 -7.25 -4.44 -8.02
C THR A 133 -8.06 -3.93 -9.22
N ASN A 134 -7.51 -4.00 -10.44
CA ASN A 134 -8.24 -3.60 -11.65
C ASN A 134 -9.28 -4.64 -12.09
N CYS A 135 -9.00 -5.95 -12.02
CA CYS A 135 -9.93 -7.00 -12.45
C CYS A 135 -11.06 -7.24 -11.44
N PHE A 136 -10.77 -7.22 -10.13
CA PHE A 136 -11.76 -7.49 -9.08
C PHE A 136 -12.42 -6.23 -8.51
N GLY A 137 -11.84 -5.04 -8.71
CA GLY A 137 -12.44 -3.77 -8.28
C GLY A 137 -13.50 -3.20 -9.23
N LEU A 138 -13.74 -3.84 -10.38
CA LEU A 138 -14.76 -3.48 -11.37
C LEU A 138 -16.09 -4.25 -11.23
N VAL A 139 -16.17 -5.20 -10.29
CA VAL A 139 -17.41 -5.92 -9.92
C VAL A 139 -18.11 -5.19 -8.78
#